data_AF-A0A077ZHK3-F1
#
_entry.id   AF-A0A077ZHK3-F1
#
_cell.length_a   1.000
_cell.length_b   1.000
_cell.length_c   1.000
_cell.angle_alpha   90.00
_cell.angle_beta   90.00
_cell.angle_gamma   90.00
#
_symmetry.space_group_name_H-M   'P 1'
#
loop_
_entity.id
_entity.type
_entity.pdbx_description
1 polymer ?
#
loop_
_entity_poly.entity_id
_entity_poly.type
_entity_poly.pdbx_seq_one_letter_code
_entity_poly.pdbx_strand_id
1 'polypeptide(L)'
;MRLEEMAVDAASFLSVEDRIGDAMSEAAASITITVLTDVFSIALGILTNILAVQIFCPHTTAPIVTTLFYQLTIMMAVQALTLRVERTFTRLFNMGTGVDIQAAKGGSLEPIRPDFAQKMLENWYVPVLMHRVMRFMIVVSFILYLAVSIWFCTNLREGLEPSVGKKLWNYGTEVQVVVNNPPDVSEEAGRLKATMWCALLREALTEWVWMELRCGCSNSSAFWVELKLPNLAVMSKKDFYESLRHFLEFGAFERFVLTCS
;
A
#
# COMPACT_ATOMS: atom_id res chain seq x y z
N MET A 1 34.49 5.76 -20.48
CA MET A 1 34.87 6.65 -21.60
C MET A 1 35.94 6.05 -22.49
N ARG A 2 37.26 6.12 -22.22
CA ARG A 2 38.27 5.62 -23.19
C ARG A 2 38.24 4.11 -23.44
N LEU A 3 37.83 3.29 -22.46
CA LEU A 3 37.63 1.85 -22.66
C LEU A 3 36.34 1.53 -23.44
N GLU A 4 35.31 2.35 -23.30
CA GLU A 4 34.04 2.18 -24.03
C GLU A 4 34.20 2.60 -25.49
N GLU A 5 34.94 3.68 -25.77
CA GLU A 5 35.27 4.06 -27.15
C GLU A 5 36.03 2.94 -27.87
N MET A 6 37.02 2.33 -27.21
CA MET A 6 37.74 1.19 -27.80
C MET A 6 36.85 -0.06 -28.00
N ALA A 7 35.85 -0.27 -27.15
CA ALA A 7 34.90 -1.36 -27.30
C ALA A 7 33.90 -1.12 -28.46
N VAL A 8 33.44 0.13 -28.62
CA VAL A 8 32.56 0.55 -29.72
C VAL A 8 33.28 0.45 -31.07
N ASP A 9 34.54 0.86 -31.14
CA ASP A 9 35.35 0.74 -32.36
C ASP A 9 35.57 -0.73 -32.74
N ALA A 10 35.79 -1.61 -31.76
CA ALA A 10 35.88 -3.05 -31.98
C ALA A 10 34.55 -3.64 -32.48
N ALA A 11 33.42 -3.21 -31.91
CA ALA A 11 32.08 -3.64 -32.32
C ALA A 11 31.72 -3.26 -33.77
N SER A 12 32.36 -2.24 -34.34
CA SER A 12 32.09 -1.81 -35.72
C SER A 12 32.55 -2.81 -36.79
N PHE A 13 33.55 -3.65 -36.49
CA PHE A 13 34.08 -4.68 -37.38
C PHE A 13 33.36 -6.03 -37.28
N LEU A 14 32.41 -6.17 -36.35
CA LEU A 14 31.68 -7.42 -36.12
C LEU A 14 30.64 -7.70 -37.22
N SER A 15 30.33 -8.99 -37.44
CA SER A 15 29.25 -9.39 -38.36
C SER A 15 27.93 -8.77 -37.91
N VAL A 16 26.97 -8.60 -38.83
CA VAL A 16 25.66 -7.99 -38.52
C VAL A 16 24.98 -8.71 -37.36
N GLU A 17 25.12 -10.03 -37.29
CA GLU A 17 24.57 -10.87 -36.22
C GLU A 17 25.19 -10.57 -34.86
N ASP A 18 26.51 -10.41 -34.80
CA ASP A 18 27.23 -10.16 -33.55
C ASP A 18 26.89 -8.74 -33.03
N ARG A 19 26.76 -7.77 -33.93
CA ARG A 19 26.36 -6.38 -33.59
C ARG A 19 24.94 -6.30 -33.04
N ILE A 20 24.02 -7.09 -33.61
CA ILE A 20 22.65 -7.22 -33.09
C ILE A 20 22.69 -7.90 -31.72
N GLY A 21 23.52 -8.93 -31.55
CA GLY A 21 23.73 -9.62 -30.28
C GLY A 21 24.19 -8.68 -29.17
N ASP A 22 25.20 -7.85 -29.44
CA ASP A 22 25.72 -6.88 -28.49
C ASP A 22 24.65 -5.85 -28.09
N ALA A 23 23.94 -5.27 -29.07
CA ALA A 23 22.88 -4.30 -28.82
C ALA A 23 21.70 -4.91 -28.02
N MET A 24 21.35 -6.16 -28.32
CA MET A 24 20.31 -6.89 -27.57
C MET A 24 20.77 -7.23 -26.16
N SER A 25 22.03 -7.57 -25.96
CA SER A 25 22.55 -7.93 -24.64
C SER A 25 22.49 -6.76 -23.66
N GLU A 26 22.81 -5.54 -24.13
CA GLU A 26 22.72 -4.32 -23.33
C GLU A 26 21.26 -3.97 -23.01
N ALA A 27 20.37 -4.05 -24.00
CA ALA A 27 18.94 -3.84 -23.79
C ALA A 27 18.33 -4.86 -22.81
N ALA A 28 18.72 -6.13 -22.92
CA ALA A 28 18.26 -7.22 -22.06
C ALA A 28 18.71 -7.03 -20.60
N ALA A 29 19.93 -6.57 -20.38
CA ALA A 29 20.45 -6.28 -19.05
C ALA A 29 19.62 -5.18 -18.36
N SER A 30 19.34 -4.09 -19.08
CA SER A 30 18.51 -2.99 -18.59
C SER A 30 17.09 -3.45 -18.21
N ILE A 31 16.41 -4.17 -19.11
CA ILE A 31 15.06 -4.71 -18.87
C ILE A 31 15.04 -5.63 -17.64
N THR A 32 16.05 -6.51 -17.52
CA THR A 32 16.14 -7.45 -16.41
C THR A 32 16.30 -6.71 -15.08
N ILE A 33 17.13 -5.66 -15.03
CA ILE A 33 17.32 -4.86 -13.81
C ILE A 33 16.02 -4.17 -13.38
N THR A 34 15.31 -3.54 -14.33
CA THR A 34 14.03 -2.88 -14.03
C THR A 34 13.01 -3.87 -13.49
N VAL A 35 12.79 -4.99 -14.20
CA VAL A 35 11.79 -5.99 -13.80
C VAL A 35 12.17 -6.66 -12.49
N LEU A 36 13.46 -6.93 -12.26
CA LEU A 36 13.94 -7.51 -11.00
C LEU A 36 13.67 -6.57 -9.82
N THR A 37 13.92 -5.27 -10.01
CA THR A 37 13.65 -4.25 -8.97
C THR A 37 12.15 -4.14 -8.68
N ASP A 38 11.30 -4.21 -9.70
CA ASP A 38 9.83 -4.22 -9.54
C ASP A 38 9.35 -5.48 -8.79
N VAL A 39 9.88 -6.65 -9.15
CA VAL A 39 9.59 -7.92 -8.48
C VAL A 39 9.96 -7.85 -7.01
N PHE A 40 11.15 -7.35 -6.66
CA PHE A 40 11.55 -7.18 -5.26
C PHE A 40 10.67 -6.18 -4.53
N SER A 41 10.39 -5.02 -5.13
CA SER A 41 9.57 -3.97 -4.52
C SER A 41 8.16 -4.46 -4.21
N ILE A 42 7.54 -5.21 -5.13
CA ILE A 42 6.19 -5.77 -4.94
C ILE A 42 6.23 -6.96 -3.98
N ALA A 43 7.27 -7.81 -4.04
CA ALA A 43 7.42 -8.95 -3.15
C ALA A 43 7.57 -8.52 -1.68
N LEU A 44 8.22 -7.38 -1.40
CA LEU A 44 8.28 -6.81 -0.05
C LEU A 44 6.88 -6.45 0.49
N GLY A 45 5.91 -6.17 -0.39
CA GLY A 45 4.52 -5.95 -0.01
C GLY A 45 3.83 -7.17 0.61
N ILE A 46 4.33 -8.39 0.35
CA ILE A 46 3.80 -9.64 0.93
C ILE A 46 4.00 -9.69 2.46
N LEU A 47 5.01 -8.98 2.99
CA LEU A 47 5.30 -8.94 4.43
C LEU A 47 4.31 -8.06 5.22
N THR A 48 3.47 -7.28 4.54
CA THR A 48 2.50 -6.42 5.22
C THR A 48 1.36 -7.24 5.84
N ASN A 49 0.86 -6.85 7.01
CA ASN A 49 -0.23 -7.55 7.72
C ASN A 49 -1.64 -7.26 7.15
N ILE A 50 -1.74 -6.49 6.06
CA ILE A 50 -3.02 -6.09 5.47
C ILE A 50 -3.44 -7.15 4.45
N LEU A 51 -4.55 -7.85 4.71
CA LEU A 51 -5.05 -8.95 3.86
C LEU A 51 -5.20 -8.56 2.38
N ALA A 52 -5.66 -7.33 2.11
CA ALA A 52 -5.80 -6.83 0.74
C ALA A 52 -4.47 -6.81 -0.02
N VAL A 53 -3.38 -6.40 0.65
CA VAL A 53 -2.03 -6.32 0.06
C VAL A 53 -1.44 -7.71 -0.11
N GLN A 54 -1.67 -8.61 0.87
CA GLN A 54 -1.19 -10.00 0.81
C GLN A 54 -1.78 -10.81 -0.35
N ILE A 55 -3.01 -10.50 -0.80
CA ILE A 55 -3.62 -11.16 -1.96
C ILE A 55 -3.12 -10.51 -3.27
N PHE A 56 -2.97 -9.19 -3.27
CA PHE A 56 -2.59 -8.42 -4.46
C PHE A 56 -1.12 -8.62 -4.87
N CYS A 57 -0.19 -8.54 -3.92
CA CYS A 57 1.25 -8.60 -4.21
C CYS A 57 1.68 -9.92 -4.89
N PRO A 58 1.31 -11.12 -4.39
CA PRO A 58 1.64 -12.37 -5.07
C PRO A 58 1.02 -12.48 -6.47
N HIS A 59 -0.22 -11.98 -6.64
CA HIS A 59 -0.92 -12.01 -7.92
C HIS A 59 -0.30 -11.06 -8.96
N THR A 60 0.39 -9.99 -8.54
CA THR A 60 1.11 -9.09 -9.47
C THR A 60 2.55 -9.54 -9.72
N THR A 61 3.23 -10.13 -8.73
CA THR A 61 4.59 -10.66 -8.89
C THR A 61 4.65 -11.79 -9.93
N ALA A 62 3.70 -12.74 -9.92
CA ALA A 62 3.74 -13.90 -10.83
C ALA A 62 3.65 -13.53 -12.33
N PRO A 63 2.74 -12.65 -12.78
CA PRO A 63 2.72 -12.15 -14.16
C PRO A 63 3.97 -11.37 -14.56
N ILE A 64 4.55 -10.58 -13.65
CA ILE A 64 5.76 -9.80 -13.93
C ILE A 64 6.94 -10.73 -14.21
N VAL A 65 7.15 -11.75 -13.38
CA VAL A 65 8.20 -12.76 -13.59
C VAL A 65 7.96 -13.51 -14.90
N THR A 66 6.72 -13.91 -15.17
CA THR A 66 6.35 -14.58 -16.43
C THR A 66 6.64 -13.70 -17.65
N THR A 67 6.36 -12.41 -17.56
CA THR A 67 6.62 -11.43 -18.62
C THR A 67 8.11 -11.27 -18.88
N LEU A 68 8.97 -11.31 -17.85
CA LEU A 68 10.43 -11.31 -18.02
C LEU A 68 10.90 -12.50 -18.87
N PHE A 69 10.41 -13.70 -18.56
CA PHE A 69 10.74 -14.89 -19.34
C PHE A 69 10.30 -14.77 -20.81
N TYR A 70 9.09 -14.25 -21.06
CA TYR A 70 8.60 -14.04 -22.43
C TYR A 70 9.34 -12.94 -23.19
N GLN A 71 9.74 -11.85 -22.51
CA GLN A 71 10.52 -10.78 -23.12
C GLN A 71 11.93 -11.26 -23.50
N LEU A 72 12.60 -12.01 -22.62
CA LEU A 72 13.98 -12.49 -22.88
C LEU A 72 14.05 -13.59 -23.96
N THR A 73 13.01 -14.41 -24.09
CA THR A 73 13.04 -15.57 -25.01
C THR A 73 12.36 -15.26 -26.34
N ILE A 74 11.04 -15.08 -26.32
CA ILE A 74 10.23 -14.96 -27.54
C ILE A 74 10.41 -13.57 -28.16
N MET A 75 10.30 -12.51 -27.36
CA MET A 75 10.36 -11.15 -27.92
C MET A 75 11.74 -10.84 -28.50
N MET A 76 12.82 -11.14 -27.79
CA MET A 76 14.18 -10.94 -28.33
C MET A 76 14.44 -11.79 -29.58
N ALA A 77 13.97 -13.04 -29.64
CA ALA A 77 14.09 -13.87 -30.83
C ALA A 77 13.29 -13.30 -32.02
N VAL A 78 12.07 -12.80 -31.78
CA VAL A 78 11.25 -12.14 -32.80
C VAL A 78 11.88 -10.82 -33.26
N GLN A 79 12.47 -10.04 -32.35
CA GLN A 79 13.22 -8.82 -32.70
C GLN A 79 14.47 -9.15 -33.52
N ALA A 80 15.23 -10.19 -33.16
CA ALA A 80 16.38 -10.65 -33.94
C ALA A 80 16.00 -11.12 -35.34
N LEU A 81 14.85 -11.78 -35.48
CA LEU A 81 14.30 -12.15 -36.78
C LEU A 81 13.85 -10.91 -37.56
N THR A 82 13.15 -9.98 -36.92
CA THR A 82 12.68 -8.73 -37.53
C THR A 82 13.86 -7.94 -38.11
N LEU A 83 14.96 -7.79 -37.36
CA LEU A 83 16.16 -7.10 -37.82
C LEU A 83 16.81 -7.79 -39.04
N ARG A 84 16.74 -9.12 -39.13
CA ARG A 84 17.21 -9.85 -40.33
C ARG A 84 16.27 -9.64 -41.53
N VAL A 85 14.98 -9.62 -41.27
CA VAL A 85 13.93 -9.52 -42.30
C VAL A 85 13.69 -8.06 -42.72
N GLU A 86 14.15 -7.05 -41.99
CA GLU A 86 13.95 -5.63 -42.33
C GLU A 86 14.31 -5.30 -43.78
N ARG A 87 15.40 -5.88 -44.33
CA ARG A 87 15.76 -5.71 -45.75
C ARG A 87 14.69 -6.23 -46.72
N THR A 88 13.88 -7.19 -46.30
CA THR A 88 12.78 -7.82 -47.04
C THR A 88 11.42 -7.20 -46.70
N PHE A 89 11.20 -6.83 -45.43
CA PHE A 89 9.91 -6.34 -44.93
C PHE A 89 9.59 -4.94 -45.45
N THR A 90 10.57 -4.04 -45.60
CA THR A 90 10.38 -2.72 -46.22
C THR A 90 9.86 -2.83 -47.66
N ARG A 91 10.09 -3.97 -48.32
CA ARG A 91 9.51 -4.24 -49.65
C ARG A 91 8.12 -4.88 -49.59
N LEU A 92 7.79 -5.59 -48.50
CA LEU A 92 6.52 -6.31 -48.36
C LEU A 92 5.40 -5.39 -47.85
N PHE A 93 5.70 -4.62 -46.81
CA PHE A 93 4.87 -3.50 -46.38
C PHE A 93 5.46 -2.26 -47.04
N ASN A 94 4.82 -1.82 -48.13
CA ASN A 94 5.09 -0.57 -48.84
C ASN A 94 4.79 0.68 -47.98
N MET A 95 5.20 0.67 -46.71
CA MET A 95 5.38 1.83 -45.86
C MET A 95 6.70 2.46 -46.30
N GLY A 96 6.59 3.55 -47.07
CA GLY A 96 7.66 4.26 -47.76
C GLY A 96 8.73 4.93 -46.87
N THR A 97 9.15 4.27 -45.80
CA THR A 97 10.30 4.66 -45.01
C THR A 97 11.45 3.72 -45.38
N GLY A 98 12.11 4.02 -46.50
CA GLY A 98 13.42 3.45 -46.81
C GLY A 98 14.38 3.84 -45.69
N VAL A 99 14.72 2.89 -44.82
CA VAL A 99 15.82 3.01 -43.87
C VAL A 99 17.06 2.53 -44.62
N ASP A 100 17.67 3.44 -45.37
CA ASP A 100 18.99 3.18 -45.96
C ASP A 100 20.02 3.27 -44.84
N ILE A 101 20.48 2.13 -44.31
CA ILE A 101 21.63 2.10 -43.40
C ILE A 101 22.88 2.24 -44.29
N GLN A 102 23.37 3.47 -44.50
CA GLN A 102 24.71 3.65 -45.07
C GLN A 102 25.74 3.48 -43.95
N ALA A 103 26.72 2.61 -44.20
CA ALA A 103 27.92 2.53 -43.39
C ALA A 103 28.70 3.84 -43.55
N ALA A 104 28.62 4.73 -42.55
CA ALA A 104 29.49 5.89 -42.51
C ALA A 104 30.95 5.41 -42.37
N LYS A 105 31.85 6.02 -43.15
CA LYS A 105 33.31 5.86 -43.01
C LYS A 105 33.72 6.36 -41.62
N GLY A 106 33.73 5.46 -40.63
CA GLY A 106 34.13 5.78 -39.26
C GLY A 106 33.54 4.91 -38.15
N GLY A 107 32.96 3.74 -38.46
CA GLY A 107 32.46 2.81 -37.44
C GLY A 107 31.14 3.22 -36.76
N SER A 108 30.71 4.47 -36.91
CA SER A 108 29.41 4.94 -36.42
C SER A 108 28.29 4.51 -37.36
N LEU A 109 27.43 3.61 -36.89
CA LEU A 109 26.18 3.27 -37.55
C LEU A 109 25.14 4.32 -37.15
N GLU A 110 25.18 5.49 -37.78
CA GLU A 110 24.15 6.49 -37.54
C GLU A 110 22.83 6.05 -38.20
N PRO A 111 21.69 6.06 -37.49
CA PRO A 111 20.40 5.88 -38.13
C PRO A 111 20.19 7.02 -39.14
N ILE A 112 20.18 6.70 -40.43
CA ILE A 112 20.09 7.68 -41.53
C ILE A 112 18.76 8.43 -41.56
N ARG A 113 17.81 8.00 -40.73
CA ARG A 113 16.68 8.83 -40.31
C ARG A 113 16.64 8.79 -38.78
N PRO A 114 17.14 9.81 -38.07
CA PRO A 114 16.74 9.95 -36.68
C PRO A 114 15.22 10.02 -36.70
N ASP A 115 14.57 9.13 -35.94
CA ASP A 115 13.13 9.23 -35.74
C ASP A 115 12.80 10.68 -35.36
N PHE A 116 11.64 11.19 -35.79
CA PHE A 116 11.22 12.55 -35.45
C PHE A 116 11.39 12.84 -33.94
N ALA A 117 11.14 11.82 -33.11
CA ALA A 117 11.40 11.85 -31.67
C ALA A 117 12.88 12.03 -31.30
N GLN A 118 13.81 11.27 -31.90
CA GLN A 118 15.25 11.45 -31.68
C GLN A 118 15.71 12.83 -32.14
N LYS A 119 15.26 13.28 -33.31
CA LYS A 119 15.60 14.61 -33.83
C LYS A 119 15.08 15.74 -32.94
N MET A 120 13.87 15.61 -32.40
CA MET A 120 13.30 16.55 -31.43
C MET A 120 14.03 16.52 -30.09
N LEU A 121 14.39 15.32 -29.62
CA LEU A 121 15.14 15.16 -28.38
C LEU A 121 16.52 15.82 -28.50
N GLU A 122 17.26 15.53 -29.55
CA GLU A 122 18.61 16.06 -29.77
C GLU A 122 18.62 17.56 -30.06
N ASN A 123 17.78 18.05 -30.99
CA ASN A 123 17.87 19.44 -31.44
C ASN A 123 17.16 20.44 -30.53
N TRP A 124 16.13 20.02 -29.79
CA TRP A 124 15.31 20.93 -29.00
C TRP A 124 15.38 20.62 -27.51
N TYR A 125 15.19 19.37 -27.11
CA TYR A 125 15.15 19.01 -25.69
C TYR A 125 16.51 19.06 -24.99
N VAL A 126 17.54 18.45 -25.58
CA VAL A 126 18.91 18.40 -25.05
C VAL A 126 19.52 19.80 -24.85
N PRO A 127 19.50 20.73 -25.84
CA PRO A 127 20.10 22.04 -25.64
C PRO A 127 19.35 22.90 -24.63
N VAL A 128 18.02 22.75 -24.56
CA VAL A 128 17.21 23.44 -23.54
C VAL A 128 17.55 22.91 -22.14
N LEU A 129 17.69 21.60 -21.96
CA LEU A 129 18.02 21.00 -20.68
C LEU A 129 19.46 21.33 -20.21
N MET A 130 20.41 21.45 -21.15
CA MET A 130 21.82 21.76 -20.87
C MET A 130 22.07 23.23 -20.53
N HIS A 131 21.13 24.13 -20.82
CA HIS A 131 21.32 25.55 -20.49
C HIS A 131 21.42 25.76 -18.98
N ARG A 132 22.44 26.51 -18.51
CA ARG A 132 22.74 26.70 -17.08
C ARG A 132 21.53 27.18 -16.27
N VAL A 133 20.72 28.07 -16.86
CA VAL A 133 19.50 28.60 -16.25
C VAL A 133 18.43 27.51 -16.12
N MET A 134 18.21 26.69 -17.16
CA MET A 134 17.21 25.62 -17.12
C MET A 134 17.56 24.54 -16.11
N ARG A 135 18.85 24.16 -16.02
CA ARG A 135 19.32 23.24 -14.98
C ARG A 135 19.01 23.76 -13.58
N PHE A 136 19.24 25.05 -13.31
CA PHE A 136 18.90 25.66 -12.03
C PHE A 136 17.38 25.66 -11.78
N MET A 137 16.58 26.03 -12.77
CA MET A 137 15.12 26.05 -12.69
C MET A 137 14.53 24.67 -12.38
N ILE A 138 15.05 23.60 -13.00
CA ILE A 138 14.59 22.23 -12.76
C ILE A 138 14.92 21.78 -11.33
N VAL A 139 16.12 22.08 -10.84
CA VAL A 139 16.52 21.77 -9.46
C VAL A 139 15.61 22.49 -8.46
N VAL A 140 15.34 23.78 -8.67
CA VAL A 140 14.42 24.57 -7.82
C VAL A 140 13.01 23.99 -7.86
N SER A 141 12.49 23.64 -9.05
CA SER A 141 11.16 23.04 -9.20
C SER A 141 11.05 21.68 -8.51
N PHE A 142 12.11 20.86 -8.56
CA PHE A 142 12.13 19.56 -7.87
C PHE A 142 12.13 19.72 -6.35
N ILE A 143 12.89 20.68 -5.82
CA ILE A 143 12.89 21.00 -4.38
C ILE A 143 11.50 21.51 -3.93
N LEU A 144 10.88 22.40 -4.71
CA LEU A 144 9.54 22.90 -4.41
C LEU A 144 8.50 21.77 -4.46
N TYR A 145 8.58 20.89 -5.45
CA TYR A 145 7.72 19.71 -5.54
C TYR A 145 7.87 18.82 -4.30
N LEU A 146 9.10 18.50 -3.87
CA LEU A 146 9.34 17.72 -2.66
C LEU A 146 8.78 18.40 -1.40
N ALA A 147 8.94 19.71 -1.26
CA ALA A 147 8.40 20.46 -0.13
C ALA A 147 6.87 20.41 -0.08
N VAL A 148 6.21 20.58 -1.24
CA VAL A 148 4.75 20.47 -1.36
C VAL A 148 4.28 19.04 -1.08
N SER A 149 4.98 18.02 -1.58
CA SER A 149 4.66 16.61 -1.29
C SER A 149 4.77 16.29 0.19
N ILE A 150 5.82 16.74 0.87
CA ILE A 150 5.97 16.56 2.33
C ILE A 150 4.83 17.26 3.06
N TRP A 151 4.55 18.52 2.71
CA TRP A 151 3.43 19.28 3.30
C TRP A 151 2.08 18.60 3.06
N PHE A 152 1.86 18.04 1.87
CA PHE A 152 0.64 17.31 1.53
C PHE A 152 0.52 16.01 2.32
N CYS A 153 1.59 15.23 2.45
CA CYS A 153 1.62 14.02 3.28
C CYS A 153 1.32 14.33 4.75
N THR A 154 1.77 15.47 5.29
CA THR A 154 1.47 15.83 6.70
C THR A 154 0.02 16.24 6.95
N ASN A 155 -0.71 16.67 5.92
CA ASN A 155 -2.13 17.05 6.02
C ASN A 155 -3.07 15.92 5.57
N LEU A 156 -2.53 14.76 5.19
CA LEU A 156 -3.34 13.64 4.73
C LEU A 156 -4.07 13.05 5.95
N ARG A 157 -5.39 13.26 5.99
CA ARG A 157 -6.24 12.72 7.05
C ARG A 157 -6.43 11.23 6.79
N GLU A 158 -5.83 10.42 7.64
CA GLU A 158 -5.92 8.96 7.58
C GLU A 158 -7.32 8.50 8.02
N GLY A 159 -8.06 7.86 7.11
CA GLY A 159 -9.36 7.26 7.42
C GLY A 159 -10.37 7.42 6.30
N LEU A 160 -10.91 6.30 5.83
CA LEU A 160 -12.10 6.31 4.99
C LEU A 160 -13.29 6.65 5.90
N GLU A 161 -13.76 7.90 5.91
CA GLU A 161 -14.94 8.27 6.67
C GLU A 161 -16.17 7.55 6.09
N PRO A 162 -16.78 6.59 6.80
CA PRO A 162 -18.01 6.00 6.32
C PRO A 162 -19.09 7.08 6.45
N SER A 163 -19.65 7.52 5.33
CA SER A 163 -20.73 8.53 5.29
C SER A 163 -21.95 8.14 6.13
N VAL A 164 -22.12 6.84 6.40
CA VAL A 164 -23.14 6.26 7.29
C VAL A 164 -22.84 6.43 8.79
N GLY A 165 -21.61 6.77 9.17
CA GLY A 165 -21.16 6.82 10.57
C GLY A 165 -21.69 8.00 11.38
N LYS A 166 -22.10 9.12 10.75
CA LYS A 166 -22.50 10.34 11.49
C LYS A 166 -23.64 10.11 12.49
N LYS A 167 -24.52 9.12 12.27
CA LYS A 167 -25.56 8.72 13.25
C LYS A 167 -25.07 7.69 14.27
N LEU A 168 -24.07 6.88 13.92
CA LEU A 168 -23.47 5.86 14.80
C LEU A 168 -22.57 6.51 15.87
N TRP A 169 -21.93 7.64 15.55
CA TRP A 169 -21.13 8.42 16.50
C TRP A 169 -21.90 8.96 17.71
N ASN A 170 -23.22 9.16 17.59
CA ASN A 170 -24.06 9.66 18.70
C ASN A 170 -24.41 8.61 19.75
N TYR A 171 -24.21 7.32 19.45
CA TYR A 171 -24.51 6.23 20.38
C TYR A 171 -23.27 5.43 20.80
N GLY A 172 -22.12 5.72 20.18
CA GLY A 172 -20.89 4.93 20.34
C GLY A 172 -21.03 3.50 19.83
N THR A 173 -19.91 2.80 19.74
CA THR A 173 -19.90 1.33 19.62
C THR A 173 -19.99 0.72 21.01
N GLU A 174 -20.81 -0.30 21.19
CA GLU A 174 -20.82 -1.08 22.43
C GLU A 174 -19.46 -1.78 22.62
N VAL A 175 -18.75 -1.44 23.70
CA VAL A 175 -17.49 -2.10 24.07
C VAL A 175 -17.82 -3.16 25.11
N GLN A 176 -17.69 -4.44 24.73
CA GLN A 176 -17.85 -5.55 25.66
C GLN A 176 -16.52 -5.82 26.35
N VAL A 177 -16.45 -5.53 27.65
CA VAL A 177 -15.29 -5.89 28.48
C VAL A 177 -15.49 -7.31 28.99
N VAL A 178 -14.81 -8.26 28.36
CA VAL A 178 -14.82 -9.67 28.79
C VAL A 178 -13.70 -9.88 29.80
N VAL A 179 -14.06 -10.10 31.07
CA VAL A 179 -13.11 -10.45 32.12
C VAL A 179 -12.82 -11.95 32.03
N ASN A 180 -11.59 -12.32 31.65
CA ASN A 180 -11.16 -13.71 31.69
C ASN A 180 -10.92 -14.12 33.16
N ASN A 181 -11.64 -15.14 33.61
CA ASN A 181 -11.69 -15.65 34.99
C ASN A 181 -12.44 -14.71 35.99
N PRO A 182 -13.78 -14.65 35.93
CA PRO A 182 -14.56 -13.75 36.79
C PRO A 182 -14.49 -14.18 38.26
N PRO A 183 -14.37 -13.23 39.21
CA PRO A 183 -14.53 -13.55 40.63
C PRO A 183 -15.96 -14.04 40.88
N ASP A 184 -16.13 -15.01 41.78
CA ASP A 184 -17.45 -15.53 42.13
C ASP A 184 -18.29 -14.41 42.76
N VAL A 185 -19.22 -13.87 41.98
CA VAL A 185 -20.11 -12.75 42.36
C VAL A 185 -21.13 -13.18 43.43
N SER A 186 -21.20 -14.48 43.75
CA SER A 186 -22.00 -15.00 44.87
C SER A 186 -21.34 -14.73 46.23
N GLU A 187 -20.04 -14.47 46.27
CA GLU A 187 -19.28 -14.23 47.50
C GLU A 187 -19.04 -12.73 47.74
N GLU A 188 -19.13 -12.29 49.00
CA GLU A 188 -18.97 -10.88 49.38
C GLU A 188 -17.61 -10.30 48.93
N ALA A 189 -16.55 -11.12 49.03
CA ALA A 189 -15.22 -10.77 48.55
C ALA A 189 -15.14 -10.58 47.02
N GLY A 190 -15.97 -11.31 46.26
CA GLY A 190 -16.07 -11.17 44.80
C GLY A 190 -16.80 -9.89 44.39
N ARG A 191 -17.82 -9.49 45.15
CA ARG A 191 -18.58 -8.25 44.92
C ARG A 191 -17.77 -7.00 45.23
N LEU A 192 -17.02 -6.99 46.33
CA LEU A 192 -16.10 -5.89 46.65
C LEU A 192 -14.99 -5.73 45.61
N LYS A 193 -14.48 -6.84 45.07
CA LYS A 193 -13.56 -6.78 43.93
C LYS A 193 -14.24 -6.22 42.69
N ALA A 194 -15.45 -6.66 42.34
CA ALA A 194 -16.18 -6.15 41.18
C ALA A 194 -16.49 -4.65 41.28
N THR A 195 -16.93 -4.16 42.43
CA THR A 195 -17.17 -2.73 42.66
C THR A 195 -15.87 -1.93 42.63
N MET A 196 -14.76 -2.47 43.16
CA MET A 196 -13.44 -1.88 43.04
C MET A 196 -12.96 -1.81 41.59
N TRP A 197 -13.16 -2.87 40.79
CA TRP A 197 -12.86 -2.87 39.35
C TRP A 197 -13.66 -1.78 38.63
N CYS A 198 -14.96 -1.63 38.93
CA CYS A 198 -15.78 -0.56 38.37
C CYS A 198 -15.29 0.85 38.77
N ALA A 199 -14.80 1.03 40.01
CA ALA A 199 -14.23 2.28 40.47
C ALA A 199 -12.88 2.59 39.80
N LEU A 200 -12.02 1.58 39.64
CA LEU A 200 -10.72 1.72 39.00
C LEU A 200 -10.85 1.98 37.50
N LEU A 201 -11.83 1.36 36.83
CA LEU A 201 -12.18 1.66 35.44
C LEU A 201 -12.65 3.11 35.28
N ARG A 202 -13.42 3.63 36.25
CA ARG A 202 -13.88 5.02 36.27
C ARG A 202 -12.72 6.01 36.35
N GLU A 203 -11.67 5.68 37.09
CA GLU A 203 -10.45 6.49 37.21
C GLU A 203 -9.50 6.32 36.01
N ALA A 204 -9.43 5.14 35.40
CA ALA A 204 -8.62 4.92 34.20
C ALA A 204 -9.18 5.67 32.97
N LEU A 205 -10.47 6.00 32.97
CA LEU A 205 -11.16 6.69 31.87
C LEU A 205 -11.06 8.23 31.94
N THR A 206 -10.31 8.81 32.89
CA THR A 206 -10.07 10.26 32.95
C THR A 206 -8.87 10.70 32.13
N GLU A 207 -8.99 10.67 30.80
CA GLU A 207 -8.28 11.55 29.87
C GLU A 207 -9.13 11.66 28.58
N TRP A 208 -9.69 12.86 28.34
CA TRP A 208 -10.21 13.47 27.10
C TRP A 208 -11.18 12.74 26.14
N VAL A 209 -11.51 11.45 26.27
CA VAL A 209 -12.22 10.73 25.17
C VAL A 209 -13.67 10.31 25.44
N TRP A 210 -14.22 10.24 26.66
CA TRP A 210 -15.60 9.72 26.82
C TRP A 210 -16.45 10.35 27.93
N MET A 211 -17.29 11.32 27.56
CA MET A 211 -18.34 11.88 28.44
C MET A 211 -19.53 10.90 28.60
N GLU A 212 -19.80 10.04 27.61
CA GLU A 212 -20.89 9.05 27.65
C GLU A 212 -20.61 7.82 28.53
N LEU A 213 -19.36 7.32 28.54
CA LEU A 213 -18.97 6.22 29.44
C LEU A 213 -18.99 6.64 30.92
N ARG A 214 -18.84 7.94 31.22
CA ARG A 214 -18.96 8.46 32.59
C ARG A 214 -20.41 8.42 33.08
N CYS A 215 -21.38 8.71 32.21
CA CYS A 215 -22.80 8.48 32.50
C CYS A 215 -23.12 6.99 32.65
N GLY A 216 -22.60 6.13 31.76
CA GLY A 216 -22.78 4.68 31.84
C GLY A 216 -22.18 4.04 33.09
N CYS A 217 -20.99 4.47 33.54
CA CYS A 217 -20.37 3.99 34.77
C CYS A 217 -21.03 4.56 36.03
N SER A 218 -21.56 5.80 35.99
CA SER A 218 -22.36 6.37 37.07
C SER A 218 -23.68 5.60 37.24
N ASN A 219 -24.34 5.26 36.13
CA ASN A 219 -25.53 4.43 36.13
C ASN A 219 -25.23 2.96 36.41
N SER A 220 -24.04 2.44 36.11
CA SER A 220 -23.65 1.09 36.50
C SER A 220 -23.34 0.99 38.00
N SER A 221 -22.78 2.03 38.63
CA SER A 221 -22.74 2.09 40.10
C SER A 221 -24.13 2.22 40.72
N ALA A 222 -25.05 2.92 40.05
CA ALA A 222 -26.45 2.95 40.44
C ALA A 222 -27.12 1.59 40.22
N PHE A 223 -26.80 0.85 39.16
CA PHE A 223 -27.32 -0.49 38.86
C PHE A 223 -27.03 -1.52 39.97
N TRP A 224 -25.86 -1.44 40.61
CA TRP A 224 -25.55 -2.27 41.80
C TRP A 224 -26.29 -1.81 43.07
N VAL A 225 -26.67 -0.52 43.15
CA VAL A 225 -27.35 0.11 44.28
C VAL A 225 -28.89 0.11 44.13
N GLU A 226 -29.40 0.05 42.90
CA GLU A 226 -30.80 0.07 42.48
C GLU A 226 -31.31 -1.30 42.01
N LEU A 227 -30.47 -2.34 42.01
CA LEU A 227 -30.98 -3.69 42.24
C LEU A 227 -31.65 -3.64 43.62
N LYS A 228 -32.96 -3.41 43.56
CA LYS A 228 -33.98 -3.23 44.59
C LYS A 228 -34.09 -4.48 45.47
N LEU A 229 -32.96 -4.96 45.97
CA LEU A 229 -32.78 -6.07 46.90
C LEU A 229 -32.49 -5.43 48.26
N PRO A 230 -33.53 -5.08 49.04
CA PRO A 230 -33.38 -4.34 50.29
C PRO A 230 -32.67 -5.11 51.41
N ASN A 231 -31.88 -6.15 51.12
CA ASN A 231 -31.14 -6.97 52.08
C ASN A 231 -29.93 -7.72 51.44
N LEU A 232 -29.12 -7.06 50.61
CA LEU A 232 -27.99 -7.74 49.92
C LEU A 232 -26.93 -8.34 50.89
N ALA A 233 -26.88 -7.84 52.14
CA ALA A 233 -25.99 -8.33 53.20
C ALA A 233 -26.47 -9.65 53.86
N VAL A 234 -27.70 -10.10 53.58
CA VAL A 234 -28.33 -11.27 54.26
C VAL A 234 -28.75 -12.35 53.25
N MET A 235 -28.45 -12.17 51.96
CA MET A 235 -29.00 -13.00 50.90
C MET A 235 -28.22 -14.32 50.72
N SER A 236 -28.91 -15.45 50.87
CA SER A 236 -28.36 -16.79 50.66
C SER A 236 -27.94 -17.00 49.20
N LYS A 237 -26.93 -17.85 48.94
CA LYS A 237 -26.46 -18.18 47.57
C LYS A 237 -27.62 -18.58 46.64
N LYS A 238 -28.66 -19.24 47.16
CA LYS A 238 -29.82 -19.69 46.39
C LYS A 238 -30.66 -18.52 45.87
N ASP A 239 -30.98 -17.57 46.76
CA ASP A 239 -31.83 -16.42 46.42
C ASP A 239 -31.13 -15.50 45.40
N PHE A 240 -29.79 -15.43 45.46
CA PHE A 240 -28.99 -14.72 44.46
C PHE A 240 -29.14 -15.34 43.07
N TYR A 241 -29.00 -16.67 42.93
CA TYR A 241 -29.17 -17.34 41.63
C TYR A 241 -30.60 -17.25 41.10
N GLU A 242 -31.61 -17.24 41.97
CA GLU A 242 -33.01 -17.12 41.58
C GLU A 242 -33.32 -15.70 41.06
N SER A 243 -32.78 -14.67 41.72
CA SER A 243 -32.86 -13.28 41.25
C SER A 243 -32.07 -13.05 39.96
N LEU A 244 -30.90 -13.69 39.83
CA LEU A 244 -30.08 -13.66 38.61
C LEU A 244 -30.83 -14.30 37.42
N ARG A 245 -31.60 -15.36 37.68
CA ARG A 245 -32.41 -16.03 36.65
C ARG A 245 -33.46 -15.10 36.08
N HIS A 246 -34.19 -14.39 36.96
CA HIS A 246 -35.14 -13.35 36.54
C HIS A 246 -34.46 -12.22 35.77
N PHE A 247 -33.25 -11.82 36.16
CA PHE A 247 -32.52 -10.78 35.43
C PHE A 247 -32.04 -11.24 34.03
N LEU A 248 -31.63 -12.50 33.89
CA LEU A 248 -31.16 -13.09 32.64
C LEU A 248 -32.29 -13.34 31.64
N GLU A 249 -33.52 -13.49 32.11
CA GLU A 249 -34.72 -13.58 31.25
C GLU A 249 -35.03 -12.26 30.53
N PHE A 250 -34.62 -11.11 31.07
CA PHE A 250 -34.76 -9.84 30.38
C PHE A 250 -33.82 -9.75 29.17
N GLY A 251 -34.34 -9.30 28.02
CA GLY A 251 -33.54 -9.06 26.82
C GLY A 251 -32.49 -7.98 27.07
N ALA A 252 -31.38 -8.02 26.31
CA ALA A 252 -30.29 -7.04 26.43
C ALA A 252 -30.78 -5.57 26.32
N PHE A 253 -31.81 -5.35 25.49
CA PHE A 253 -32.44 -4.04 25.32
C PHE A 253 -33.20 -3.57 26.57
N GLU A 254 -33.95 -4.46 27.22
CA GLU A 254 -34.69 -4.12 28.45
C GLU A 254 -33.75 -3.91 29.64
N ARG A 255 -32.64 -4.65 29.69
CA ARG A 255 -31.57 -4.40 30.66
C ARG A 255 -30.96 -3.01 30.50
N PHE A 256 -30.81 -2.54 29.26
CA PHE A 256 -30.26 -1.22 28.96
C PHE A 256 -31.21 -0.09 29.37
N VAL A 257 -32.52 -0.26 29.13
CA VAL A 257 -33.55 0.70 29.54
C VAL A 257 -33.62 0.82 31.07
N LEU A 258 -33.50 -0.30 31.79
CA LEU A 258 -33.44 -0.31 33.25
C LEU A 258 -32.20 0.39 33.83
N THR A 259 -31.08 0.40 33.10
CA THR A 259 -29.86 1.11 33.51
C THR A 259 -29.83 2.58 33.11
N CYS A 260 -30.68 3.07 32.21
CA CYS A 260 -30.60 4.43 31.66
C CYS A 260 -31.81 5.33 31.96
N SER A 261 -32.76 4.87 32.77
CA SER A 261 -33.85 5.70 33.29
C SER A 261 -33.52 6.34 34.62
#